data_AF-A0A809XSE8-F1
#
_entry.id   AF-A0A809XSE8-F1
#
_cell.length_a   1.000
_cell.length_b   1.000
_cell.length_c   1.000
_cell.angle_alpha   90.00
_cell.angle_beta   90.00
_cell.angle_gamma   90.00
#
_symmetry.space_group_name_H-M   'P 1'
#
loop_
_entity.id
_entity.type
_entity.pdbx_description
1 polymer ?
#
loop_
_entity_poly.entity_id
_entity_poly.type
_entity_poly.pdbx_seq_one_letter_code
_entity_poly.pdbx_strand_id
1 'polypeptide(L)'
;MGGGSSINAQSANRGLPRDYDEWRDLGARGWGWADVLPYFLKLETDLDFDGPLHGRSGPIPVRRIAHEAMPPFGRAVGEALSATGLPFREDQNG
;
A
#
# COMPACT_ATOMS: atom_id res chain seq x y z
N MET A 1 -3.61 10.09 -21.43
CA MET A 1 -3.02 8.74 -21.50
C MET A 1 -2.05 8.54 -20.33
N GLY A 2 -1.98 7.33 -19.78
CA GLY A 2 -1.51 7.01 -18.40
C GLY A 2 -0.03 7.17 -18.06
N GLY A 3 0.86 7.51 -18.98
CA GLY A 3 2.27 7.79 -18.66
C GLY A 3 2.94 6.64 -17.89
N GLY A 4 3.58 6.96 -16.75
CA GLY A 4 4.25 5.96 -15.91
C GLY A 4 3.35 4.82 -15.43
N SER A 5 2.05 5.07 -15.20
CA SER A 5 1.13 4.01 -14.76
C SER A 5 0.83 2.97 -15.85
N SER A 6 1.17 3.25 -17.11
CA SER A 6 0.99 2.31 -18.22
C SER A 6 2.16 1.35 -18.41
N ILE A 7 3.31 1.57 -17.73
CA ILE A 7 4.54 0.79 -17.92
C ILE A 7 5.27 0.41 -16.63
N ASN A 8 4.74 0.78 -15.46
CA ASN A 8 5.39 0.50 -14.17
C ASN A 8 5.24 -0.98 -13.76
N ALA A 9 5.88 -1.35 -12.63
CA ALA A 9 5.79 -2.68 -12.04
C ALA A 9 4.45 -2.96 -11.32
N GLN A 10 3.44 -2.12 -11.52
CA GLN A 10 2.08 -2.27 -10.99
C GLN A 10 1.98 -2.33 -9.45
N SER A 11 3.01 -1.91 -8.72
CA SER A 11 2.97 -1.77 -7.26
C SER A 11 2.17 -0.53 -6.87
N ALA A 12 1.19 -0.71 -5.97
CA ALA A 12 0.36 0.35 -5.40
C ALA A 12 0.50 0.33 -3.88
N ASN A 13 1.41 1.16 -3.35
CA ASN A 13 1.64 1.34 -1.93
C ASN A 13 1.67 2.83 -1.56
N ARG A 14 1.35 3.15 -0.31
CA ARG A 14 1.16 4.53 0.17
C ARG A 14 2.38 5.13 0.87
N GLY A 15 3.37 4.34 1.25
CA GLY A 15 4.36 4.78 2.25
C GLY A 15 3.77 4.77 3.66
N LEU A 16 4.36 5.55 4.57
CA LEU A 16 4.03 5.54 6.00
C LEU A 16 3.38 6.87 6.44
N PRO A 17 2.53 6.87 7.48
CA PRO A 17 1.95 8.10 8.04
C PRO A 17 2.98 9.19 8.34
N ARG A 18 4.15 8.81 8.87
CA ARG A 18 5.24 9.73 9.21
C ARG A 18 5.79 10.49 8.00
N ASP A 19 5.72 9.91 6.80
CA ASP A 19 6.24 10.55 5.59
C ASP A 19 5.40 11.79 5.24
N TYR A 20 4.09 11.72 5.48
CA TYR A 20 3.13 12.80 5.27
C TYR A 20 3.14 13.83 6.39
N ASP A 21 3.23 13.36 7.64
CA ASP A 21 3.39 14.25 8.79
C ASP A 21 4.70 15.06 8.68
N GLU A 22 5.78 14.46 8.19
CA GLU A 22 7.03 15.17 7.89
C GLU A 22 6.81 16.26 6.83
N TRP A 23 6.06 16.01 5.76
CA TRP A 23 5.75 17.05 4.77
C TRP A 23 5.01 18.23 5.39
N ARG A 24 4.01 17.95 6.24
CA ARG A 24 3.30 18.99 6.98
C ARG A 24 4.25 19.80 7.85
N ASP A 25 5.12 19.12 8.59
CA ASP A 25 6.06 19.75 9.53
C ASP A 25 7.13 20.57 8.80
N LEU A 26 7.48 20.20 7.56
CA LEU A 26 8.31 20.99 6.63
C LEU A 26 7.57 22.17 5.97
N GLY A 27 6.30 22.37 6.28
CA GLY A 27 5.52 23.54 5.88
C GLY A 27 4.43 23.26 4.83
N ALA A 28 4.27 22.02 4.36
CA ALA A 28 3.18 21.62 3.47
C ALA A 28 1.86 21.48 4.27
N ARG A 29 1.29 22.60 4.71
CA ARG A 29 0.03 22.61 5.48
C ARG A 29 -1.08 21.84 4.73
N GLY A 30 -1.78 20.97 5.45
CA GLY A 30 -2.83 20.12 4.89
C GLY A 30 -2.34 18.86 4.17
N TRP A 31 -1.05 18.51 4.31
CA TRP A 31 -0.48 17.27 3.80
C TRP A 31 -0.11 16.26 4.90
N GLY A 32 -0.60 16.44 6.12
CA GLY A 32 -0.40 15.46 7.19
C GLY A 32 -1.15 14.16 6.90
N TRP A 33 -0.82 13.07 7.60
CA TRP A 33 -1.42 11.76 7.31
C TRP A 33 -2.95 11.78 7.33
N ALA A 34 -3.53 12.42 8.37
CA ALA A 34 -4.97 12.53 8.51
C ALA A 34 -5.63 13.35 7.39
N ASP A 35 -4.89 14.29 6.79
CA ASP A 35 -5.37 15.11 5.68
C ASP A 35 -5.36 14.33 4.36
N VAL A 36 -4.34 13.50 4.13
CA VAL A 36 -4.17 12.76 2.87
C VAL A 36 -4.90 11.43 2.82
N LEU A 37 -5.11 10.76 3.96
CA LEU A 37 -5.78 9.46 4.02
C LEU A 37 -7.13 9.45 3.26
N PRO A 38 -8.04 10.43 3.43
CA PRO A 38 -9.28 10.48 2.66
C PRO A 38 -9.10 10.45 1.14
N TYR A 39 -7.97 10.95 0.62
CA TYR A 39 -7.68 10.93 -0.81
C TYR A 39 -7.16 9.57 -1.28
N PHE A 40 -6.40 8.85 -0.44
CA PHE A 40 -6.07 7.45 -0.72
C PHE A 40 -7.34 6.59 -0.77
N LEU A 41 -8.23 6.73 0.22
CA LEU A 41 -9.51 6.02 0.26
C LEU A 41 -10.40 6.34 -0.94
N LYS A 42 -10.38 7.60 -1.41
CA LYS A 42 -11.14 8.03 -2.59
C LYS A 42 -10.57 7.44 -3.89
N LEU A 43 -9.26 7.26 -3.97
CA LEU A 43 -8.58 6.79 -5.17
C LEU A 43 -8.79 5.29 -5.43
N GLU A 44 -8.79 4.49 -4.37
CA GLU A 44 -8.72 3.04 -4.50
C GLU A 44 -10.06 2.31 -4.38
N THR A 45 -10.11 1.13 -4.97
CA THR A 45 -10.97 0.02 -4.57
C THR A 45 -10.05 -1.14 -4.17
N ASP A 46 -9.81 -1.32 -2.88
CA ASP A 46 -9.07 -2.50 -2.39
C ASP A 46 -9.99 -3.73 -2.47
N LEU A 47 -9.48 -4.79 -3.09
CA LEU A 47 -10.24 -6.02 -3.33
C LEU A 47 -10.01 -7.09 -2.26
N ASP A 48 -8.99 -6.90 -1.40
CA ASP A 48 -8.59 -7.91 -0.41
C ASP A 48 -8.80 -7.44 1.03
N PHE A 49 -8.67 -6.13 1.30
CA PHE A 49 -8.80 -5.56 2.65
C PHE A 49 -9.94 -4.54 2.76
N ASP A 50 -10.54 -4.50 3.95
CA ASP A 50 -11.58 -3.54 4.31
C ASP A 50 -11.19 -2.75 5.58
N GLY A 51 -12.13 -1.98 6.12
CA GLY A 51 -11.93 -1.22 7.34
C GLY A 51 -11.56 0.26 7.09
N PRO A 52 -11.17 0.98 8.16
CA PRO A 52 -11.07 2.43 8.13
C PRO A 52 -9.93 2.96 7.26
N LEU A 53 -9.01 2.09 6.86
CA LEU A 53 -7.85 2.43 6.05
C LEU A 53 -8.02 2.05 4.56
N HIS A 54 -9.17 1.51 4.11
CA HIS A 54 -9.35 1.08 2.72
C HIS A 54 -10.55 1.68 2.00
N GLY A 55 -10.31 2.07 0.75
CA GLY A 55 -11.33 2.55 -0.19
C GLY A 55 -12.02 1.39 -0.90
N ARG A 56 -13.32 1.54 -1.23
CA ARG A 56 -14.13 0.47 -1.84
C ARG A 56 -14.83 0.84 -3.15
N SER A 57 -14.65 2.08 -3.59
CA SER A 57 -15.40 2.63 -4.73
C SER A 57 -14.56 3.58 -5.59
N GLY A 58 -13.27 3.70 -5.31
CA GLY A 58 -12.36 4.50 -6.09
C GLY A 58 -12.04 3.84 -7.44
N PRO A 59 -11.59 4.63 -8.43
CA PRO A 59 -11.39 4.13 -9.79
C PRO A 59 -10.21 3.16 -9.97
N ILE A 60 -9.33 3.01 -8.97
CA ILE A 60 -8.12 2.18 -9.09
C ILE A 60 -8.26 0.90 -8.26
N PRO A 61 -8.42 -0.28 -8.89
CA PRO A 61 -8.40 -1.54 -8.16
C PRO A 61 -7.01 -1.83 -7.59
N VAL A 62 -6.95 -2.20 -6.32
CA VAL A 62 -5.73 -2.65 -5.64
C VAL A 62 -5.96 -4.06 -5.12
N ARG A 63 -5.00 -4.95 -5.37
CA ARG A 63 -5.00 -6.32 -4.88
C ARG A 63 -3.58 -6.83 -4.66
N ARG A 64 -3.45 -7.86 -3.84
CA ARG A 64 -2.21 -8.55 -3.51
C ARG A 64 -2.17 -9.90 -4.24
N ILE A 65 -0.96 -10.42 -4.37
CA ILE A 65 -0.75 -11.80 -4.81
C ILE A 65 -1.02 -12.67 -3.58
N ALA A 66 -2.04 -13.52 -3.65
CA ALA A 66 -2.33 -14.48 -2.59
C ALA A 66 -1.09 -15.35 -2.32
N HIS A 67 -0.86 -15.70 -1.05
CA HIS A 67 0.35 -16.43 -0.64
C HIS A 67 0.51 -17.76 -1.40
N GLU A 68 -0.61 -18.42 -1.71
CA GLU A 68 -0.68 -19.67 -2.46
C GLU A 68 -0.23 -19.49 -3.93
N ALA A 69 -0.51 -18.32 -4.49
CA ALA A 69 -0.15 -17.94 -5.86
C ALA A 69 1.29 -17.41 -5.98
N MET A 70 1.99 -17.21 -4.87
CA MET A 70 3.37 -16.72 -4.88
C MET A 70 4.32 -17.78 -5.48
N PRO A 71 5.29 -17.39 -6.34
CA PRO A 71 6.27 -18.33 -6.87
C PRO A 71 7.09 -19.01 -5.75
N PRO A 72 7.60 -20.25 -5.96
CA PRO A 72 8.37 -20.97 -4.94
C PRO A 72 9.55 -20.17 -4.38
N PHE A 73 10.22 -19.39 -5.22
CA PHE A 73 11.31 -18.52 -4.78
C PHE A 73 10.84 -17.43 -3.81
N GLY A 74 9.70 -16.77 -4.10
CA GLY A 74 9.14 -15.74 -3.22
C GLY A 74 8.75 -16.30 -1.85
N ARG A 75 8.13 -17.49 -1.83
CA ARG A 75 7.79 -18.18 -0.57
C ARG A 75 9.05 -18.53 0.24
N ALA A 76 10.06 -19.10 -0.40
CA ALA A 76 11.32 -19.44 0.27
C ALA A 76 12.02 -18.21 0.88
N VAL A 77 11.99 -17.07 0.17
CA VAL A 77 12.50 -15.80 0.72
C VAL A 77 11.67 -15.33 1.92
N GLY A 78 10.33 -15.40 1.83
CA GLY A 78 9.45 -15.04 2.94
C GLY A 78 9.66 -15.90 4.20
N GLU A 79 9.83 -17.21 4.02
CA GLU A 79 10.15 -18.14 5.11
C GLU A 79 11.51 -17.83 5.75
N ALA A 80 12.54 -17.56 4.93
CA ALA A 80 13.86 -17.19 5.42
C ALA A 80 13.85 -15.88 6.23
N LEU A 81 13.10 -14.87 5.78
CA LEU A 81 12.92 -13.61 6.51
C LEU A 81 12.13 -13.82 7.82
N SER A 82 11.10 -14.66 7.79
CA SER A 82 10.34 -14.99 9.00
C SER A 82 11.22 -15.67 10.06
N ALA A 83 12.16 -16.51 9.64
CA ALA A 83 13.13 -17.16 10.53
C ALA A 83 14.12 -16.18 11.19
N THR A 84 14.30 -14.96 10.67
CA THR A 84 15.10 -13.91 11.32
C THR A 84 14.28 -13.05 12.30
N GLY A 85 12.99 -13.36 12.47
CA GLY A 85 12.06 -12.62 13.33
C GLY A 85 11.35 -11.46 12.64
N LEU A 86 11.48 -11.32 11.31
CA LEU A 86 10.72 -10.34 10.53
C LEU A 86 9.36 -10.94 10.14
N PRO A 87 8.25 -10.48 10.74
CA PRO A 87 6.94 -11.08 10.46
C PRO A 87 6.46 -10.74 9.05
N PHE A 88 5.76 -11.68 8.43
CA PHE A 88 5.00 -11.40 7.22
C PHE A 88 3.89 -10.40 7.53
N ARG A 89 3.73 -9.39 6.67
CA ARG A 89 2.65 -8.40 6.73
C ARG A 89 1.79 -8.60 5.49
N GLU A 90 0.54 -8.98 5.71
CA GLU A 90 -0.41 -9.20 4.62
C GLU A 90 -0.83 -7.88 3.96
N ASP A 91 -0.87 -6.81 4.76
CA ASP A 91 -1.18 -5.48 4.29
C ASP A 91 -0.07 -4.46 4.62
N GLN A 92 0.43 -3.79 3.59
CA GLN A 92 1.40 -2.70 3.72
C GLN A 92 0.72 -1.33 3.83
N ASN A 93 -0.55 -1.21 3.41
CA ASN A 93 -1.30 0.04 3.37
C ASN A 93 -2.21 0.25 4.59
N GLY A 94 -2.23 -0.69 5.54
CA GLY A 94 -3.01 -0.63 6.79
C GLY A 94 -2.55 -1.66 7.81
#